data_AF-A0A6C0HNA9-F1
#
_entry.id   AF-A0A6C0HNA9-F1
#
_cell.length_a   1.000
_cell.length_b   1.000
_cell.length_c   1.000
_cell.angle_alpha   90.00
_cell.angle_beta   90.00
_cell.angle_gamma   90.00
#
_symmetry.space_group_name_H-M   'P 1'
#
loop_
_entity.id
_entity.type
_entity.pdbx_description
1 polymer ?
#
loop_
_entity_poly.entity_id
_entity_poly.type
_entity_poly.pdbx_seq_one_letter_code
_entity_poly.pdbx_strand_id
1 'polypeptide(L)'
;MTKRCAPGIICIENATMYILLLVILGGALSLYYKTTTPNNSGRETIVNNTTNMRYTASESPHYRHSDDVLLNPYDPPMRDNSYSAMKFMPINIQTHGVDTNYKQIGILTRLNGSDTILPLMGRPLFVNRDKWNFYTMNDKNNMIKLPITFKSKSCTSEYGCDNIYNGDTVYVEGYNDAFKATVYDNQILRYIPYL
;
A
#
# COMPACT_ATOMS: atom_id res chain seq x y z
N MET A 1 -62.39 10.93 39.16
CA MET A 1 -62.54 11.31 37.74
C MET A 1 -61.33 10.76 36.99
N THR A 2 -61.54 9.71 36.20
CA THR A 2 -60.50 8.88 35.59
C THR A 2 -59.94 9.53 34.34
N LYS A 3 -58.72 10.09 34.42
CA LYS A 3 -57.96 10.51 33.25
C LYS A 3 -57.32 9.27 32.61
N ARG A 4 -57.98 8.70 31.60
CA ARG A 4 -57.40 7.70 30.70
C ARG A 4 -57.03 8.42 29.40
N CYS A 5 -55.76 8.38 28.96
CA CYS A 5 -55.39 8.85 27.62
C CYS A 5 -55.73 7.77 26.57
N ALA A 6 -55.85 8.19 25.31
CA ALA A 6 -56.06 7.32 24.15
C ALA A 6 -54.87 6.35 23.92
N PRO A 7 -55.10 5.15 23.35
CA PRO A 7 -54.04 4.18 23.12
C PRO A 7 -53.05 4.67 22.05
N GLY A 8 -51.74 4.59 22.35
CA GLY A 8 -50.65 4.94 21.42
C GLY A 8 -49.82 6.17 21.78
N ILE A 9 -50.11 6.84 22.90
CA ILE A 9 -49.35 8.02 23.39
C ILE A 9 -48.96 7.79 24.85
N ILE A 10 -47.69 7.96 25.21
CA ILE A 10 -47.21 7.84 26.59
C ILE A 10 -47.81 8.99 27.41
N CYS A 11 -48.67 8.67 28.39
CA CYS A 11 -49.19 9.67 29.32
C CYS A 11 -48.04 10.16 30.21
N ILE A 12 -47.67 11.44 30.06
CA ILE A 12 -46.77 12.13 30.99
C ILE A 12 -47.58 12.53 32.21
N GLU A 13 -47.41 11.76 33.28
CA GLU A 13 -47.83 12.11 34.62
C GLU A 13 -46.54 12.39 35.42
N ASN A 14 -46.58 13.24 36.46
CA ASN A 14 -45.36 13.59 37.20
C ASN A 14 -44.59 12.36 37.72
N ALA A 15 -45.28 11.24 37.94
CA ALA A 15 -44.69 9.96 38.31
C ALA A 15 -43.89 9.29 37.17
N THR A 16 -44.35 9.33 35.92
CA THR A 16 -43.64 8.71 34.78
C THR A 16 -42.39 9.51 34.40
N MET A 17 -42.39 10.83 34.61
CA MET A 17 -41.20 11.68 34.46
C MET A 17 -40.11 11.38 35.50
N TYR A 18 -40.49 11.11 36.76
CA TYR A 18 -39.52 10.76 37.81
C TYR A 18 -38.85 9.41 37.53
N ILE A 19 -39.62 8.42 37.02
CA ILE A 19 -39.09 7.10 36.67
C ILE A 19 -38.09 7.20 35.50
N LEU A 20 -38.38 7.98 34.45
CA LEU A 20 -37.45 8.16 33.34
C LEU A 20 -36.13 8.83 33.79
N LEU A 21 -36.20 9.79 34.71
CA LEU A 21 -35.02 10.48 35.24
C LEU A 21 -34.13 9.52 36.05
N LEU A 22 -34.72 8.63 36.85
CA LEU A 22 -33.99 7.58 37.59
C LEU A 22 -33.30 6.58 36.65
N VAL A 23 -33.93 6.19 35.55
CA VAL A 23 -33.33 5.29 34.55
C VAL A 23 -32.12 5.95 33.87
N ILE A 24 -32.23 7.24 33.52
CA ILE A 24 -31.13 7.98 32.89
C ILE A 24 -29.96 8.16 33.88
N LEU A 25 -30.23 8.53 35.13
CA LEU A 25 -29.20 8.65 36.17
C LEU A 25 -28.51 7.32 36.48
N GLY A 26 -29.27 6.23 36.57
CA GLY A 26 -28.73 4.88 36.77
C GLY A 26 -27.85 4.42 35.61
N GLY A 27 -28.27 4.71 34.36
CA GLY A 27 -27.48 4.42 33.16
C GLY A 27 -26.16 5.20 33.13
N ALA A 28 -26.19 6.50 33.47
CA ALA A 28 -24.99 7.34 33.54
C ALA A 28 -24.00 6.86 34.62
N LEU A 29 -24.50 6.48 35.80
CA LEU A 29 -23.67 5.91 36.89
C LEU A 29 -23.02 4.59 36.48
N SER A 30 -23.75 3.70 35.80
CA SER A 30 -23.22 2.42 35.32
C SER A 30 -22.09 2.61 34.31
N LEU A 31 -22.23 3.57 33.39
CA LEU A 31 -21.18 3.92 32.43
C LEU A 31 -19.95 4.53 33.13
N TYR A 32 -20.16 5.36 34.15
CA TYR A 32 -19.07 5.92 34.95
C TYR A 32 -18.22 4.83 35.63
N TYR A 33 -18.85 3.84 36.28
CA TYR A 33 -18.12 2.74 36.94
C TYR A 33 -17.35 1.84 35.96
N LYS A 34 -17.79 1.70 34.70
CA LYS A 34 -17.03 0.96 33.67
C LYS A 34 -15.78 1.69 33.18
N THR A 35 -15.72 3.02 33.33
CA THR A 35 -14.57 3.83 32.88
C THR A 35 -13.44 3.92 33.92
N THR A 36 -13.69 3.49 35.17
CA THR A 36 -12.76 3.64 36.31
C THR A 36 -12.21 2.30 36.85
N THR A 37 -12.16 1.25 36.03
CA THR A 37 -11.39 0.04 36.38
C THR A 37 -9.97 0.12 35.82
N PRO A 38 -8.93 0.35 36.64
CA PRO A 38 -7.54 0.19 36.22
C PRO A 38 -7.23 -1.31 36.03
N ASN A 39 -6.80 -1.68 34.83
CA ASN A 39 -6.31 -3.02 34.51
C ASN A 39 -4.95 -3.25 35.18
N ASN A 40 -4.96 -3.74 36.43
CA ASN A 40 -3.79 -4.39 37.02
C ASN A 40 -3.67 -5.80 36.43
N SER A 41 -2.94 -5.94 35.32
CA SER A 41 -2.43 -7.25 34.87
C SER A 41 -1.04 -7.48 35.45
N GLY A 42 -0.91 -8.59 36.17
CA GLY A 42 0.21 -8.94 37.03
C GLY A 42 1.57 -8.96 36.33
N ARG A 43 2.58 -8.47 37.06
CA ARG A 43 3.99 -8.81 36.83
C ARG A 43 4.20 -10.23 37.33
N GLU A 44 4.34 -11.18 36.42
CA GLU A 44 5.13 -12.38 36.71
C GLU A 44 6.60 -12.03 36.50
N THR A 45 7.38 -12.01 37.58
CA THR A 45 8.84 -12.01 37.52
C THR A 45 9.32 -13.40 37.16
N ILE A 46 9.68 -13.61 35.89
CA ILE A 46 10.45 -14.79 35.47
C ILE A 46 11.93 -14.47 35.68
N VAL A 47 12.57 -15.34 36.46
CA VAL A 47 14.00 -15.35 36.79
C VAL A 47 14.80 -15.60 35.50
N ASN A 48 15.66 -14.66 35.14
CA ASN A 48 16.57 -14.76 33.99
C ASN A 48 17.68 -15.77 34.28
N ASN A 49 17.70 -16.90 33.56
CA ASN A 49 18.91 -17.69 33.41
C ASN A 49 19.68 -17.15 32.21
N THR A 50 20.84 -16.55 32.50
CA THR A 50 21.77 -15.97 31.54
C THR A 50 22.35 -17.03 30.61
N THR A 51 21.85 -17.09 29.38
CA THR A 51 22.68 -17.49 28.24
C THR A 51 22.83 -16.28 27.34
N ASN A 52 24.05 -15.77 27.32
CA ASN A 52 24.48 -14.63 26.55
C ASN A 52 24.35 -14.93 25.05
N MET A 53 23.21 -14.60 24.46
CA MET A 53 23.15 -14.24 23.04
C MET A 53 23.03 -12.74 22.95
N ARG A 54 24.19 -12.09 22.79
CA ARG A 54 24.29 -10.68 22.39
C ARG A 54 23.78 -10.56 20.96
N TYR A 55 22.46 -10.54 20.79
CA TYR A 55 21.86 -9.82 19.69
C TYR A 55 22.02 -8.35 20.05
N THR A 56 23.00 -7.70 19.45
CA THR A 56 22.94 -6.25 19.25
C THR A 56 21.57 -5.99 18.64
N ALA A 57 20.65 -5.49 19.45
CA ALA A 57 19.50 -4.75 18.96
C ALA A 57 20.08 -3.51 18.26
N SER A 58 20.58 -3.70 17.04
CA SER A 58 20.55 -2.63 16.07
C SER A 58 19.09 -2.29 15.96
N GLU A 59 18.76 -1.16 16.56
CA GLU A 59 17.76 -0.20 16.12
C GLU A 59 16.55 -0.85 15.47
N SER A 60 15.39 -0.66 16.11
CA SER A 60 14.06 -0.68 15.50
C SER A 60 14.15 -0.61 13.97
N PRO A 61 13.40 -1.41 13.20
CA PRO A 61 13.05 -0.96 11.88
C PRO A 61 12.18 0.26 12.14
N HIS A 62 12.83 1.42 12.25
CA HIS A 62 12.30 2.66 11.81
C HIS A 62 11.73 2.28 10.46
N TYR A 63 10.42 2.12 10.41
CA TYR A 63 9.65 2.43 9.22
C TYR A 63 10.04 3.89 8.97
N ARG A 64 11.20 4.09 8.33
CA ARG A 64 11.55 5.34 7.69
C ARG A 64 10.58 5.39 6.53
N HIS A 65 9.35 5.76 6.87
CA HIS A 65 8.37 6.26 5.93
C HIS A 65 8.91 7.62 5.45
N SER A 66 9.98 7.57 4.67
CA SER A 66 10.65 8.70 4.03
C SER A 66 11.54 8.22 2.88
N ASP A 67 11.29 7.03 2.32
CA ASP A 67 11.60 6.82 0.92
C ASP A 67 10.40 7.38 0.17
N ASP A 68 10.45 8.69 -0.12
CA ASP A 68 9.45 9.30 -0.97
C ASP A 68 9.47 8.53 -2.30
N VAL A 69 8.41 7.76 -2.58
CA VAL A 69 8.28 6.93 -3.79
C VAL A 69 8.47 7.79 -5.05
N LEU A 70 8.25 9.10 -4.94
CA LEU A 70 8.56 10.06 -5.99
C LEU A 70 10.07 10.19 -6.27
N LEU A 71 10.90 10.18 -5.23
CA LEU A 71 12.36 10.37 -5.32
C LEU A 71 13.10 9.11 -5.76
N ASN A 72 12.51 7.91 -5.62
CA ASN A 72 13.15 6.65 -6.01
C ASN A 72 12.57 6.08 -7.33
N PRO A 73 13.33 6.12 -8.45
CA PRO A 73 12.95 5.48 -9.71
C PRO A 73 12.93 3.94 -9.66
N TYR A 74 13.56 3.32 -8.67
CA TYR A 74 13.59 1.86 -8.59
C TYR A 74 12.35 1.29 -7.89
N ASP A 75 11.55 2.15 -7.25
CA ASP A 75 10.34 1.75 -6.54
C ASP A 75 9.08 1.78 -7.43
N PRO A 76 8.13 0.85 -7.22
CA PRO A 76 6.84 0.86 -7.93
C PRO A 76 6.04 2.14 -7.74
N PRO A 77 5.30 2.61 -8.76
CA PRO A 77 4.22 3.57 -8.60
C PRO A 77 2.96 2.88 -8.02
N MET A 78 3.10 2.18 -6.90
CA MET A 78 1.93 1.58 -6.24
C MET A 78 1.22 2.62 -5.40
N ARG A 79 -0.11 2.67 -5.50
CA ARG A 79 -0.92 3.46 -4.60
C ARG A 79 -0.89 2.81 -3.23
N ASP A 80 -0.45 3.55 -2.22
CA ASP A 80 -0.52 3.08 -0.84
C ASP A 80 -2.00 2.90 -0.46
N ASN A 81 -2.38 1.66 -0.18
CA ASN A 81 -3.71 1.31 0.28
C ASN A 81 -3.64 0.72 1.68
N SER A 82 -2.63 1.13 2.47
CA SER A 82 -2.43 0.69 3.85
C SER A 82 -3.59 1.13 4.74
N TYR A 83 -4.65 0.32 4.72
CA TYR A 83 -5.48 0.18 5.90
C TYR A 83 -4.52 -0.28 7.00
N SER A 84 -4.50 0.47 8.12
CA SER A 84 -3.75 0.14 9.32
C SER A 84 -4.19 -1.22 9.85
N ALA A 85 -3.68 -2.28 9.21
CA ALA A 85 -3.92 -3.64 9.60
C ALA A 85 -3.18 -3.84 10.91
N MET A 86 -3.95 -4.29 11.88
CA MET A 86 -3.53 -4.79 13.18
C MET A 86 -2.10 -5.34 13.12
N LYS A 87 -1.20 -4.74 13.91
CA LYS A 87 0.28 -4.82 13.94
C LYS A 87 0.92 -6.22 13.90
N PHE A 88 0.13 -7.30 13.84
CA PHE A 88 0.55 -8.68 14.04
C PHE A 88 0.22 -9.62 12.88
N MET A 89 -0.37 -9.16 11.77
CA MET A 89 -0.63 -10.00 10.60
C MET A 89 0.01 -9.39 9.35
N PRO A 90 0.95 -10.08 8.68
CA PRO A 90 1.42 -9.62 7.40
C PRO A 90 0.27 -9.71 6.39
N ILE A 91 -0.15 -8.56 5.87
CA ILE A 91 -1.06 -8.45 4.73
C ILE A 91 -0.23 -8.13 3.48
N ASN A 92 -0.70 -8.56 2.31
CA ASN A 92 -0.10 -8.25 1.00
C ASN A 92 1.29 -8.88 0.72
N ILE A 93 1.56 -10.10 1.20
CA ILE A 93 2.73 -10.87 0.74
C ILE A 93 2.35 -11.59 -0.56
N GLN A 94 3.08 -11.31 -1.65
CA GLN A 94 2.95 -12.09 -2.89
C GLN A 94 3.38 -13.54 -2.64
N THR A 95 2.47 -14.48 -2.92
CA THR A 95 2.77 -15.93 -2.86
C THR A 95 3.34 -16.47 -4.17
N HIS A 96 3.26 -15.69 -5.24
CA HIS A 96 3.71 -16.04 -6.58
C HIS A 96 4.32 -14.82 -7.28
N GLY A 97 5.29 -15.08 -8.15
CA GLY A 97 6.01 -14.05 -8.89
C GLY A 97 7.37 -13.73 -8.29
N VAL A 98 8.06 -12.78 -8.90
CA VAL A 98 9.37 -12.31 -8.44
C VAL A 98 9.21 -10.86 -8.00
N ASP A 99 9.39 -10.63 -6.70
CA ASP A 99 9.42 -9.26 -6.18
C ASP A 99 10.82 -8.67 -6.43
N THR A 100 10.89 -7.78 -7.41
CA THR A 100 12.12 -7.08 -7.79
C THR A 100 11.85 -5.60 -7.95
N ASN A 101 12.92 -4.81 -7.81
CA ASN A 101 12.90 -3.39 -8.06
C ASN A 101 12.85 -3.11 -9.57
N TYR A 102 12.21 -2.00 -9.95
CA TYR A 102 12.22 -1.52 -11.32
C TYR A 102 13.61 -1.12 -11.73
N LYS A 103 14.01 -1.40 -12.97
CA LYS A 103 15.27 -0.96 -13.55
C LYS A 103 14.99 -0.25 -14.85
N GLN A 104 15.85 0.66 -15.25
CA GLN A 104 15.81 1.20 -16.60
C GLN A 104 16.24 0.10 -17.57
N ILE A 105 15.35 -0.28 -18.47
CA ILE A 105 15.58 -1.32 -19.48
C ILE A 105 15.66 -0.74 -20.89
N GLY A 106 15.43 0.57 -21.06
CA GLY A 106 15.47 1.21 -22.36
C GLY A 106 15.01 2.66 -22.34
N ILE A 107 14.63 3.13 -23.52
CA ILE A 107 14.06 4.46 -23.76
C ILE A 107 12.82 4.36 -24.64
N LEU A 108 11.93 5.32 -24.48
CA LEU A 108 10.74 5.55 -25.28
C LEU A 108 10.94 6.82 -26.11
N THR A 109 10.74 6.71 -27.41
CA THR A 109 10.84 7.84 -28.35
C THR A 109 9.46 8.15 -28.90
N ARG A 110 9.03 9.40 -28.81
CA ARG A 110 7.70 9.78 -29.30
C ARG A 110 7.61 9.55 -30.81
N LEU A 111 6.51 8.96 -31.28
CA LEU A 111 6.29 8.74 -32.72
C LEU A 111 5.77 9.98 -33.45
N ASN A 112 4.89 10.74 -32.81
CA ASN A 112 4.22 11.89 -33.43
C ASN A 112 4.48 13.18 -32.63
N GLY A 113 5.02 14.22 -33.24
CA GLY A 113 5.17 15.53 -32.61
C GLY A 113 6.58 15.82 -32.13
N SER A 114 6.72 16.51 -30.99
CA SER A 114 8.02 16.96 -30.47
C SER A 114 8.90 15.81 -30.04
N ASP A 115 10.19 15.87 -30.40
CA ASP A 115 11.23 14.93 -29.97
C ASP A 115 11.28 14.85 -28.43
N THR A 116 10.62 13.84 -27.88
CA THR A 116 10.56 13.56 -26.45
C THR A 116 11.11 12.16 -26.23
N ILE A 117 12.13 12.06 -25.39
CA ILE A 117 12.74 10.79 -25.01
C ILE A 117 12.44 10.58 -23.54
N LEU A 118 11.83 9.44 -23.20
CA LEU A 118 11.47 9.09 -21.83
C LEU A 118 12.16 7.78 -21.42
N PRO A 119 12.52 7.58 -20.15
CA PRO A 119 13.11 6.32 -19.70
C PRO A 119 12.06 5.21 -19.60
N LEU A 120 12.34 4.04 -20.16
CA LEU A 120 11.51 2.85 -19.99
C LEU A 120 11.97 2.08 -18.73
N MET A 121 11.15 2.10 -17.69
CA MET A 121 11.38 1.38 -16.45
C MET A 121 10.62 0.05 -16.47
N GLY A 122 11.27 -1.03 -16.06
CA GLY A 122 10.69 -2.38 -16.10
C GLY A 122 11.14 -3.29 -14.97
N ARG A 123 10.28 -4.24 -14.60
CA ARG A 123 10.62 -5.38 -13.73
C ARG A 123 9.86 -6.64 -14.15
N PRO A 124 10.45 -7.83 -13.99
CA PRO A 124 9.71 -9.08 -14.16
C PRO A 124 8.68 -9.24 -13.03
N LEU A 125 7.51 -9.77 -13.36
CA LEU A 125 6.45 -10.08 -12.42
C LEU A 125 6.25 -11.60 -12.34
N PHE A 126 5.97 -12.25 -13.48
CA PHE A 126 5.84 -13.71 -13.58
C PHE A 126 6.80 -14.24 -14.64
N VAL A 127 7.96 -14.74 -14.19
CA VAL A 127 9.04 -15.23 -15.09
C VAL A 127 8.58 -16.39 -15.97
N ASN A 128 7.75 -17.29 -15.42
CA ASN A 128 7.22 -18.44 -16.16
C ASN A 128 6.23 -18.08 -17.28
N ARG A 129 5.59 -16.90 -17.20
CA ARG A 129 4.60 -16.42 -18.18
C ARG A 129 5.09 -15.19 -18.96
N ASP A 130 6.36 -14.84 -18.80
CA ASP A 130 7.00 -13.64 -19.35
C ASP A 130 6.14 -12.37 -19.15
N LYS A 131 5.65 -12.19 -17.91
CA LYS A 131 4.88 -10.99 -17.53
C LYS A 131 5.75 -10.00 -16.81
N TRP A 132 5.57 -8.74 -17.17
CA TRP A 132 6.38 -7.64 -16.72
C TRP A 132 5.51 -6.46 -16.30
N ASN A 133 6.04 -5.69 -15.35
CA ASN A 133 5.51 -4.38 -15.05
C ASN A 133 6.40 -3.32 -15.68
N PHE A 134 5.77 -2.34 -16.33
CA PHE A 134 6.47 -1.22 -16.95
C PHE A 134 5.82 0.11 -16.60
N TYR A 135 6.65 1.13 -16.46
CA TYR A 135 6.22 2.51 -16.36
C TYR A 135 7.29 3.42 -16.99
N THR A 136 6.96 4.68 -17.23
CA THR A 136 7.91 5.69 -17.70
C THR A 136 7.91 6.88 -16.79
N MET A 137 8.97 7.68 -16.81
CA MET A 137 8.99 8.98 -16.14
C MET A 137 8.88 10.09 -17.18
N ASN A 138 8.35 11.26 -16.82
CA ASN A 138 8.42 12.43 -17.69
C ASN A 138 9.80 13.11 -17.61
N ASP A 139 10.10 13.93 -18.61
CA ASP A 139 11.36 14.70 -18.70
C ASP A 139 11.24 16.14 -18.16
N LYS A 140 10.27 16.42 -17.28
CA LYS A 140 10.11 17.76 -16.68
C LYS A 140 10.83 17.83 -15.34
N ASN A 141 11.08 19.05 -14.85
CA ASN A 141 11.74 19.32 -13.56
C ASN A 141 11.18 18.52 -12.37
N ASN A 142 9.90 18.11 -12.43
CA ASN A 142 9.32 17.15 -11.50
C ASN A 142 9.08 15.83 -12.23
N MET A 143 10.00 14.88 -12.03
CA MET A 143 9.98 13.54 -12.60
C MET A 143 8.82 12.73 -11.99
N ILE A 144 7.67 12.72 -12.66
CA ILE A 144 6.49 11.94 -12.26
C ILE A 144 6.47 10.60 -13.00
N LYS A 145 6.00 9.56 -12.31
CA LYS A 145 5.80 8.23 -12.88
C LYS A 145 4.49 8.22 -13.67
N LEU A 146 4.56 7.77 -14.92
CA LEU A 146 3.45 7.68 -15.85
C LEU A 146 3.19 6.21 -16.21
N PRO A 147 1.92 5.76 -16.20
CA PRO A 147 1.58 4.40 -16.58
C PRO A 147 1.72 4.21 -18.09
N ILE A 148 2.08 2.97 -18.46
CA ILE A 148 2.21 2.52 -19.84
C ILE A 148 1.11 1.49 -20.12
N THR A 149 0.52 1.61 -21.30
CA THR A 149 -0.41 0.62 -21.85
C THR A 149 0.22 -0.05 -23.07
N PHE A 150 0.29 -1.38 -23.04
CA PHE A 150 0.81 -2.20 -24.13
C PHE A 150 -0.23 -3.26 -24.53
N LYS A 151 -0.55 -3.36 -25.83
CA LYS A 151 -1.57 -4.27 -26.36
C LYS A 151 -2.90 -4.20 -25.58
N SER A 152 -3.36 -2.98 -25.30
CA SER A 152 -4.59 -2.69 -24.54
C SER A 152 -4.61 -3.19 -23.10
N LYS A 153 -3.44 -3.45 -22.50
CA LYS A 153 -3.29 -3.82 -21.09
C LYS A 153 -2.40 -2.82 -20.36
N SER A 154 -2.80 -2.47 -19.15
CA SER A 154 -2.00 -1.61 -18.27
C SER A 154 -0.84 -2.39 -17.67
N CYS A 155 0.39 -1.93 -17.94
CA CYS A 155 1.62 -2.52 -17.45
C CYS A 155 1.95 -2.16 -16.00
N THR A 156 1.14 -1.33 -15.33
CA THR A 156 1.28 -1.00 -13.90
C THR A 156 0.32 -1.79 -13.01
N SER A 157 -0.48 -2.68 -13.60
CA SER A 157 -1.45 -3.51 -12.86
C SER A 157 -0.77 -4.66 -12.13
N GLU A 158 -1.50 -5.30 -11.21
CA GLU A 158 -1.00 -6.49 -10.48
C GLU A 158 -0.62 -7.65 -11.40
N TYR A 159 -1.25 -7.75 -12.58
CA TYR A 159 -0.98 -8.81 -13.55
C TYR A 159 0.07 -8.43 -14.60
N GLY A 160 0.50 -7.17 -14.62
CA GLY A 160 1.41 -6.61 -15.60
C GLY A 160 0.93 -6.75 -17.04
N CYS A 161 1.87 -6.68 -17.97
CA CYS A 161 1.63 -6.86 -19.40
C CYS A 161 2.67 -7.81 -20.02
N ASP A 162 2.57 -8.02 -21.33
CA ASP A 162 3.55 -8.81 -22.07
C ASP A 162 4.89 -8.05 -22.14
N ASN A 163 5.99 -8.79 -22.28
CA ASN A 163 7.29 -8.18 -22.46
C ASN A 163 7.35 -7.27 -23.71
N ILE A 164 8.07 -6.16 -23.59
CA ILE A 164 8.25 -5.15 -24.65
C ILE A 164 9.57 -5.42 -25.35
N TYR A 165 9.54 -5.50 -26.67
CA TYR A 165 10.71 -5.72 -27.51
C TYR A 165 11.15 -4.43 -28.21
N ASN A 166 12.37 -4.45 -28.73
CA ASN A 166 12.90 -3.33 -29.49
C ASN A 166 12.05 -3.06 -30.74
N GLY A 167 11.62 -1.80 -30.92
CA GLY A 167 10.76 -1.38 -32.02
C GLY A 167 9.27 -1.47 -31.73
N ASP A 168 8.85 -2.02 -30.59
CA ASP A 168 7.44 -2.06 -30.20
C ASP A 168 6.90 -0.65 -29.92
N THR A 169 5.60 -0.48 -30.17
CA THR A 169 4.89 0.76 -29.88
C THR A 169 4.07 0.60 -28.62
N VAL A 170 4.26 1.50 -27.67
CA VAL A 170 3.54 1.56 -26.39
C VAL A 170 2.81 2.88 -26.25
N TYR A 171 1.71 2.89 -25.50
CA TYR A 171 0.92 4.09 -25.24
C TYR A 171 1.22 4.64 -23.85
N VAL A 172 1.45 5.95 -23.73
CA VAL A 172 1.81 6.61 -22.45
C VAL A 172 0.66 7.52 -21.99
N GLU A 173 0.02 7.14 -20.88
CA GLU A 173 -1.24 7.74 -20.38
C GLU A 173 -1.12 9.19 -19.86
N GLY A 174 0.10 9.75 -19.77
CA GLY A 174 0.32 11.17 -19.42
C GLY A 174 0.50 12.10 -20.61
N TYR A 175 0.87 11.55 -21.77
CA TYR A 175 1.08 12.29 -23.01
C TYR A 175 -0.03 12.04 -24.03
N ASN A 176 -0.89 11.04 -23.78
CA ASN A 176 -1.96 10.60 -24.67
C ASN A 176 -1.47 10.28 -26.08
N ASP A 177 -0.28 9.68 -26.18
CA ASP A 177 0.39 9.44 -27.44
C ASP A 177 1.18 8.13 -27.41
N ALA A 178 1.52 7.65 -28.60
CA ALA A 178 2.27 6.44 -28.84
C ALA A 178 3.78 6.73 -28.92
N PHE A 179 4.55 5.86 -28.27
CA PHE A 179 6.00 5.93 -28.22
C PHE A 179 6.60 4.62 -28.72
N LYS A 180 7.70 4.71 -29.45
CA LYS A 180 8.49 3.57 -29.88
C LYS A 180 9.52 3.21 -28.82
N ALA A 181 9.52 1.95 -28.39
CA ALA A 181 10.45 1.41 -27.43
C ALA A 181 11.79 1.05 -28.08
N THR A 182 12.87 1.46 -27.44
CA THR A 182 14.24 1.01 -27.72
C THR A 182 14.77 0.35 -26.46
N VAL A 183 14.86 -0.97 -26.48
CA VAL A 183 15.24 -1.79 -25.32
C VAL A 183 16.76 -2.01 -25.33
N TYR A 184 17.39 -1.88 -24.16
CA TYR A 184 18.81 -2.14 -23.98
C TYR A 184 19.13 -3.63 -24.06
N ASP A 185 20.35 -3.93 -24.48
CA ASP A 185 20.82 -5.31 -24.54
C ASP A 185 21.01 -5.89 -23.14
N ASN A 186 20.73 -7.20 -23.03
CA ASN A 186 20.95 -7.93 -21.80
C ASN A 186 22.45 -8.01 -21.47
N GLN A 187 22.76 -7.88 -20.19
CA GLN A 187 24.11 -8.11 -19.69
C GLN A 187 24.46 -9.58 -19.90
N ILE A 188 25.56 -9.85 -20.59
CA ILE A 188 26.06 -11.22 -20.74
C ILE A 188 26.58 -11.69 -19.38
N LEU A 189 26.17 -12.88 -18.95
CA LEU A 189 26.70 -13.51 -17.74
C LEU A 189 28.22 -13.65 -17.89
N ARG A 190 28.97 -13.11 -16.93
CA ARG A 190 30.43 -13.24 -16.89
C ARG A 190 30.81 -14.26 -15.82
N TYR A 191 31.80 -15.08 -16.14
CA TYR A 191 32.40 -16.02 -15.19
C TYR A 191 32.94 -15.25 -13.97
N ILE A 192 32.68 -15.78 -12.77
CA ILE A 192 33.25 -15.28 -11.51
C ILE A 192 34.53 -16.07 -11.26
N PRO A 193 35.72 -15.49 -11.44
CA PRO A 193 36.97 -16.24 -11.47
C PRO A 193 37.50 -16.70 -10.11
N TYR A 194 36.81 -16.37 -9.02
CA TYR A 194 37.19 -16.76 -7.67
C TYR A 194 35.95 -17.32 -6.94
N LEU A 195 35.66 -18.60 -7.14
CA LEU A 195 34.74 -19.37 -6.31
C LEU A 195 35.40 -20.71 -5.99
#